data_AF-A0A0Q8P348-F1
#
_entry.id   AF-A0A0Q8P348-F1
#
_cell.length_a   1.000
_cell.length_b   1.000
_cell.length_c   1.000
_cell.angle_alpha   90.00
_cell.angle_beta   90.00
_cell.angle_gamma   90.00
#
_symmetry.space_group_name_H-M   'P 1'
#
loop_
_entity.id
_entity.type
_entity.pdbx_description
1 polymer ?
#
loop_
_entity_poly.entity_id
_entity_poly.type
_entity_poly.pdbx_seq_one_letter_code
_entity_poly.pdbx_strand_id
1 'polypeptide(L)'
;MNSKGKDSDNTENNGVIDAVAKQRKIQQETDAMDSQRQQQSQNEGAVQAGARVQPAPPFPALHLQKPGIESELSPRPQFMAPDYKGSGKLQDMVAIVTGGDSGIGRAVAVLYAREGADVAIVYLNEHDDAEETRRCIEKEGRRCLLLPGDVRDSAFCKDAVKQTVDTFGKLDVLVNNAAFQEHAMALEEITDEHFDLTMKTNLYGYFYMAKAALPHMRSGSSIINSGSETGIFGHKMLLDYSMTKGGIHSFTKALATNVISRGIRVNAVAPGPVWTPLNPADQPVGQVPQFGGSTDMKRPAQPEELSPAYVFLASPVCAGYITGVVLPVMGGVTGSA
;
A
#
# COMPACT_ATOMS: atom_id res chain seq x y z
N MET A 1 -35.19 -56.29 -47.71
CA MET A 1 -33.76 -55.91 -47.63
C MET A 1 -33.70 -54.43 -47.24
N ASN A 2 -33.32 -54.17 -45.99
CA ASN A 2 -33.38 -52.85 -45.34
C ASN A 2 -32.23 -51.95 -45.78
N SER A 3 -32.54 -50.77 -46.35
CA SER A 3 -31.62 -49.63 -46.46
C SER A 3 -32.08 -48.52 -45.52
N LYS A 4 -31.65 -48.56 -44.25
CA LYS A 4 -31.71 -47.42 -43.34
C LYS A 4 -30.46 -47.44 -42.47
N GLY A 5 -29.49 -46.60 -42.83
CA GLY A 5 -28.20 -46.48 -42.16
C GLY A 5 -27.22 -45.72 -43.04
N LYS A 6 -27.43 -44.40 -43.19
CA LYS A 6 -26.45 -43.49 -43.81
C LYS A 6 -26.67 -42.00 -43.51
N ASP A 7 -27.78 -41.59 -42.88
CA ASP A 7 -28.09 -40.15 -42.70
C ASP A 7 -27.68 -39.55 -41.35
N SER A 8 -27.31 -40.35 -40.34
CA SER A 8 -26.90 -39.82 -39.03
C SER A 8 -25.44 -39.36 -38.95
N ASP A 9 -24.57 -39.87 -39.83
CA ASP A 9 -23.13 -39.60 -39.81
C ASP A 9 -22.77 -38.28 -40.54
N ASN A 10 -23.61 -37.87 -41.51
CA ASN A 10 -23.39 -36.67 -42.33
C ASN A 10 -23.83 -35.36 -41.64
N THR A 11 -24.78 -35.43 -40.71
CA THR A 11 -25.30 -34.26 -40.00
C THR A 11 -24.39 -33.84 -38.84
N GLU A 12 -23.80 -34.78 -38.12
CA GLU A 12 -22.77 -34.50 -37.10
C GLU A 12 -21.50 -33.92 -37.74
N ASN A 13 -21.05 -34.48 -38.86
CA ASN A 13 -19.86 -34.01 -39.57
C ASN A 13 -20.04 -32.58 -40.13
N ASN A 14 -21.23 -32.24 -40.63
CA ASN A 14 -21.55 -30.89 -41.11
C ASN A 14 -21.63 -29.85 -39.98
N GLY A 15 -22.13 -30.23 -38.79
CA GLY A 15 -22.14 -29.34 -37.62
C GLY A 15 -20.74 -29.03 -37.09
N VAL A 16 -19.83 -30.00 -37.15
CA VAL A 16 -18.41 -29.80 -36.79
C VAL A 16 -17.70 -28.92 -37.82
N ILE A 17 -17.95 -29.12 -39.12
CA ILE A 17 -17.35 -28.30 -40.19
C ILE A 17 -17.83 -26.84 -40.10
N ASP A 18 -19.11 -26.59 -39.82
CA ASP A 18 -19.67 -25.24 -39.65
C ASP A 18 -19.11 -24.55 -38.40
N ALA A 19 -18.97 -25.28 -37.29
CA ALA A 19 -18.34 -24.77 -36.07
C ALA A 19 -16.87 -24.38 -36.28
N VAL A 20 -16.09 -25.19 -37.02
CA VAL A 20 -14.69 -24.90 -37.35
C VAL A 20 -14.58 -23.69 -38.27
N ALA A 21 -15.45 -23.56 -39.27
CA ALA A 21 -15.49 -22.40 -40.16
C ALA A 21 -15.81 -21.10 -39.39
N LYS A 22 -16.79 -21.17 -38.47
CA LYS A 22 -17.16 -20.05 -37.59
C LYS A 22 -16.02 -19.65 -36.65
N GLN A 23 -15.34 -20.62 -36.01
CA GLN A 23 -14.18 -20.35 -35.16
C GLN A 23 -13.02 -19.71 -35.94
N ARG A 24 -12.71 -20.20 -37.14
CA ARG A 24 -11.65 -19.63 -37.98
C ARG A 24 -11.98 -18.22 -38.45
N LYS A 25 -13.24 -17.95 -38.78
CA LYS A 25 -13.69 -16.60 -39.14
C LYS A 25 -13.54 -15.64 -37.96
N ILE A 26 -13.97 -16.04 -36.76
CA ILE A 26 -13.80 -15.23 -35.54
C ILE A 26 -12.32 -14.98 -35.26
N GLN A 27 -11.46 -16.00 -35.41
CA GLN A 27 -10.02 -15.85 -35.23
C GLN A 27 -9.43 -14.83 -36.22
N GLN A 28 -9.74 -14.96 -37.50
CA GLN A 28 -9.24 -14.04 -38.54
C GLN A 28 -9.71 -12.60 -38.34
N GLU A 29 -10.97 -12.41 -37.96
CA GLU A 29 -11.51 -11.09 -37.62
C GLU A 29 -10.81 -10.51 -36.39
N THR A 30 -10.57 -11.33 -35.36
CA THR A 30 -9.85 -10.93 -34.13
C THR A 30 -8.41 -10.57 -34.42
N ASP A 31 -7.67 -11.40 -35.17
CA ASP A 31 -6.27 -11.17 -35.53
C ASP A 31 -6.10 -9.89 -36.36
N ALA A 32 -7.04 -9.60 -37.27
CA ALA A 32 -7.04 -8.37 -38.06
C ALA A 32 -7.30 -7.13 -37.18
N MET A 33 -8.24 -7.21 -36.24
CA MET A 33 -8.51 -6.14 -35.27
C MET A 33 -7.33 -5.92 -34.32
N ASP A 34 -6.70 -7.00 -33.83
CA ASP A 34 -5.56 -6.93 -32.91
C ASP A 34 -4.32 -6.36 -33.58
N SER A 35 -4.08 -6.70 -34.86
CA SER A 35 -3.00 -6.11 -35.66
C SER A 35 -3.17 -4.60 -35.83
N GLN A 36 -4.42 -4.10 -35.95
CA GLN A 36 -4.71 -2.67 -35.99
C GLN A 36 -4.57 -2.01 -34.61
N ARG A 37 -5.00 -2.68 -33.53
CA ARG A 37 -4.91 -2.16 -32.15
C ARG A 37 -3.49 -2.12 -31.61
N GLN A 38 -2.63 -3.08 -31.95
CA GLN A 38 -1.22 -3.08 -31.54
C GLN A 38 -0.46 -1.86 -32.07
N GLN A 39 -0.87 -1.30 -33.23
CA GLN A 39 -0.31 -0.04 -33.75
C GLN A 39 -0.82 1.19 -32.97
N GLN A 40 -1.96 1.08 -32.30
CA GLN A 40 -2.60 2.17 -31.55
C GLN A 40 -2.17 2.20 -30.06
N SER A 41 -1.95 1.03 -29.44
CA SER A 41 -1.59 0.90 -28.02
C SER A 41 -0.15 1.34 -27.70
N GLN A 42 0.74 1.42 -28.70
CA GLN A 42 2.11 1.93 -28.52
C GLN A 42 2.18 3.43 -28.17
N ASN A 43 1.05 4.15 -28.14
CA ASN A 43 0.96 5.58 -27.86
C ASN A 43 0.16 5.94 -26.58
N GLU A 44 -0.21 4.97 -25.74
CA GLU A 44 -1.01 5.27 -24.54
C GLU A 44 -0.13 5.73 -23.37
N GLY A 45 -0.33 6.98 -22.93
CA GLY A 45 0.36 7.58 -21.79
C GLY A 45 -0.18 7.13 -20.43
N ALA A 46 0.30 7.74 -19.35
CA ALA A 46 -0.10 7.42 -17.98
C ALA A 46 -1.63 7.49 -17.75
N VAL A 47 -2.18 6.43 -17.18
CA VAL A 47 -3.62 6.30 -16.90
C VAL A 47 -4.00 7.17 -15.69
N GLN A 48 -4.96 8.06 -15.90
CA GLN A 48 -5.46 9.00 -14.89
C GLN A 48 -6.90 8.61 -14.51
N ALA A 49 -7.04 7.59 -13.67
CA ALA A 49 -8.35 7.08 -13.23
C ALA A 49 -8.95 7.83 -12.02
N GLY A 50 -8.21 8.76 -11.43
CA GLY A 50 -8.62 9.54 -10.26
C GLY A 50 -9.34 10.85 -10.62
N ALA A 51 -9.79 11.58 -9.58
CA ALA A 51 -10.47 12.87 -9.73
C ALA A 51 -9.57 13.99 -10.28
N ARG A 52 -8.25 13.82 -10.19
CA ARG A 52 -7.24 14.79 -10.63
C ARG A 52 -6.10 14.09 -11.34
N VAL A 53 -5.42 14.83 -12.20
CA VAL A 53 -4.21 14.37 -12.88
C VAL A 53 -3.06 14.28 -11.87
N GLN A 54 -2.45 13.11 -11.83
CA GLN A 54 -1.30 12.80 -11.00
C GLN A 54 0.00 12.87 -11.81
N PRO A 55 1.13 13.25 -11.17
CA PRO A 55 2.44 13.26 -11.80
C PRO A 55 2.78 11.89 -12.40
N ALA A 56 3.38 11.91 -13.59
CA ALA A 56 3.81 10.73 -14.31
C ALA A 56 5.26 10.93 -14.80
N PRO A 57 6.00 9.84 -15.06
CA PRO A 57 7.33 9.90 -15.67
C PRO A 57 7.37 10.74 -16.97
N PRO A 58 8.51 11.37 -17.30
CA PRO A 58 9.77 11.30 -16.55
C PRO A 58 9.84 12.26 -15.34
N PHE A 59 10.34 11.77 -14.21
CA PHE A 59 10.67 12.58 -13.03
C PHE A 59 12.10 13.14 -13.08
N PRO A 60 12.41 14.21 -12.34
CA PRO A 60 13.80 14.66 -12.14
C PRO A 60 14.67 13.57 -11.51
N ALA A 61 15.91 13.45 -11.96
CA ALA A 61 16.89 12.57 -11.31
C ALA A 61 17.29 13.16 -9.94
N LEU A 62 17.12 12.38 -8.87
CA LEU A 62 17.39 12.79 -7.49
C LEU A 62 17.87 11.57 -6.67
N HIS A 63 18.76 11.79 -5.70
CA HIS A 63 19.14 10.79 -4.70
C HIS A 63 19.23 11.45 -3.32
N LEU A 64 18.63 10.83 -2.31
CA LEU A 64 18.53 11.35 -0.94
C LEU A 64 19.28 10.45 0.05
N GLN A 65 19.75 10.99 1.17
CA GLN A 65 20.23 10.15 2.29
C GLN A 65 19.04 9.56 3.07
N LYS A 66 19.24 8.40 3.70
CA LYS A 66 18.20 7.73 4.51
C LYS A 66 18.22 8.18 5.98
N PRO A 67 17.06 8.37 6.64
CA PRO A 67 15.73 8.44 6.02
C PRO A 67 15.57 9.70 5.15
N GLY A 68 14.85 9.58 4.04
CA GLY A 68 14.70 10.66 3.07
C GLY A 68 13.76 11.77 3.56
N ILE A 69 14.11 13.02 3.26
CA ILE A 69 13.29 14.20 3.60
C ILE A 69 12.29 14.48 2.47
N GLU A 70 11.00 14.55 2.79
CA GLU A 70 9.95 14.73 1.78
C GLU A 70 9.98 16.10 1.12
N SER A 71 10.34 17.13 1.89
CA SER A 71 10.39 18.51 1.41
C SER A 71 11.41 18.75 0.28
N GLU A 72 12.38 17.84 0.10
CA GLU A 72 13.44 17.87 -0.92
C GLU A 72 13.04 17.21 -2.25
N LEU A 73 11.89 16.54 -2.31
CA LEU A 73 11.40 15.91 -3.54
C LEU A 73 10.82 16.92 -4.54
N SER A 74 11.10 16.68 -5.83
CA SER A 74 10.52 17.42 -6.96
C SER A 74 9.99 16.43 -8.01
N PRO A 75 8.67 16.41 -8.31
CA PRO A 75 7.62 17.13 -7.60
C PRO A 75 7.45 16.61 -6.17
N ARG A 76 6.95 17.45 -5.26
CA ARG A 76 6.60 17.02 -3.91
C ARG A 76 5.49 15.96 -3.95
N PRO A 77 5.55 14.92 -3.11
CA PRO A 77 4.44 13.99 -2.96
C PRO A 77 3.14 14.69 -2.65
N GLN A 78 2.06 14.22 -3.28
CA GLN A 78 0.73 14.72 -3.00
C GLN A 78 0.09 13.87 -1.90
N PHE A 79 -0.14 14.49 -0.73
CA PHE A 79 -0.66 13.81 0.46
C PHE A 79 -1.95 14.44 1.01
N MET A 80 -2.38 15.60 0.47
CA MET A 80 -3.50 16.36 1.02
C MET A 80 -4.87 15.86 0.56
N ALA A 81 -4.97 15.14 -0.57
CA ALA A 81 -6.22 14.62 -1.12
C ALA A 81 -7.35 15.69 -1.17
N PRO A 82 -7.17 16.84 -1.85
CA PRO A 82 -8.11 17.97 -1.77
C PRO A 82 -9.54 17.64 -2.20
N ASP A 83 -9.72 16.62 -3.07
CA ASP A 83 -11.03 16.17 -3.55
C ASP A 83 -11.74 15.23 -2.55
N TYR A 84 -11.03 14.73 -1.53
CA TYR A 84 -11.60 13.88 -0.48
C TYR A 84 -12.31 14.72 0.59
N LYS A 85 -13.63 14.53 0.72
CA LYS A 85 -14.46 15.19 1.73
C LYS A 85 -14.69 14.29 2.94
N GLY A 86 -14.25 14.74 4.11
CA GLY A 86 -14.50 14.05 5.38
C GLY A 86 -15.99 13.87 5.64
N SER A 87 -16.35 12.74 6.26
CA SER A 87 -17.74 12.37 6.58
C SER A 87 -17.90 11.81 7.99
N GLY A 88 -16.92 12.06 8.87
CA GLY A 88 -16.92 11.63 10.26
C GLY A 88 -16.76 10.12 10.43
N LYS A 89 -16.12 9.43 9.48
CA LYS A 89 -15.97 7.96 9.54
C LYS A 89 -15.13 7.48 10.72
N LEU A 90 -14.26 8.35 11.23
CA LEU A 90 -13.39 8.11 12.37
C LEU A 90 -13.64 9.13 13.47
N GLN A 91 -14.87 9.64 13.56
CA GLN A 91 -15.23 10.71 14.50
C GLN A 91 -14.83 10.34 15.93
N ASP A 92 -14.04 11.21 16.53
CA ASP A 92 -13.50 11.12 17.89
C ASP A 92 -12.65 9.87 18.15
N MET A 93 -12.19 9.17 17.12
CA MET A 93 -11.24 8.07 17.28
C MET A 93 -9.83 8.57 17.58
N VAL A 94 -9.00 7.71 18.14
CA VAL A 94 -7.56 7.96 18.34
C VAL A 94 -6.74 6.96 17.55
N ALA A 95 -5.81 7.47 16.75
CA ALA A 95 -4.92 6.65 15.93
C ALA A 95 -3.44 6.84 16.29
N ILE A 96 -2.65 5.77 16.19
CA ILE A 96 -1.20 5.84 16.06
C ILE A 96 -0.82 5.47 14.62
N VAL A 97 0.03 6.27 13.97
CA VAL A 97 0.60 5.97 12.66
C VAL A 97 2.12 5.98 12.75
N THR A 98 2.78 4.83 12.55
CA THR A 98 4.25 4.76 12.49
C THR A 98 4.77 5.13 11.11
N GLY A 99 5.88 5.86 11.03
CA GLY A 99 6.32 6.53 9.79
C GLY A 99 5.26 7.51 9.31
N GLY A 100 4.63 8.24 10.26
CA GLY A 100 3.53 9.16 9.99
C GLY A 100 3.99 10.56 9.58
N ASP A 101 5.29 10.84 9.62
CA ASP A 101 5.94 12.10 9.25
C ASP A 101 5.92 12.38 7.74
N SER A 102 5.90 11.33 6.91
CA SER A 102 6.06 11.43 5.45
C SER A 102 5.32 10.33 4.68
N GLY A 103 5.29 10.45 3.36
CA GLY A 103 4.77 9.50 2.40
C GLY A 103 3.33 9.05 2.69
N ILE A 104 3.12 7.74 2.61
CA ILE A 104 1.81 7.11 2.86
C ILE A 104 1.33 7.40 4.27
N GLY A 105 2.22 7.34 5.28
CA GLY A 105 1.84 7.59 6.67
C GLY A 105 1.34 9.01 6.90
N ARG A 106 2.00 10.02 6.31
CA ARG A 106 1.55 11.42 6.32
C ARG A 106 0.15 11.55 5.72
N ALA A 107 -0.07 11.02 4.52
CA ALA A 107 -1.37 11.09 3.86
C ALA A 107 -2.47 10.42 4.69
N VAL A 108 -2.18 9.25 5.29
CA VAL A 108 -3.10 8.54 6.19
C VAL A 108 -3.41 9.37 7.43
N ALA A 109 -2.40 9.95 8.09
CA ALA A 109 -2.58 10.74 9.29
C ALA A 109 -3.45 11.98 9.04
N VAL A 110 -3.21 12.69 7.93
CA VAL A 110 -4.04 13.85 7.52
C VAL A 110 -5.47 13.42 7.19
N LEU A 111 -5.68 12.32 6.47
CA LEU A 111 -7.03 11.87 6.14
C LEU A 111 -7.80 11.34 7.35
N TYR A 112 -7.11 10.75 8.33
CA TYR A 112 -7.70 10.36 9.60
C TYR A 112 -8.18 11.57 10.40
N ALA A 113 -7.38 12.63 10.44
CA ALA A 113 -7.77 13.90 11.04
C ALA A 113 -9.00 14.50 10.35
N ARG A 114 -9.02 14.50 9.02
CA ARG A 114 -10.19 14.96 8.23
C ARG A 114 -11.45 14.13 8.48
N GLU A 115 -11.31 12.85 8.84
CA GLU A 115 -12.42 11.98 9.23
C GLU A 115 -12.78 12.06 10.72
N GLY A 116 -12.12 12.93 11.48
CA GLY A 116 -12.46 13.28 12.85
C GLY A 116 -11.60 12.62 13.93
N ALA A 117 -10.49 11.97 13.59
CA ALA A 117 -9.62 11.31 14.57
C ALA A 117 -8.49 12.21 15.10
N ASP A 118 -8.17 12.09 16.38
CA ASP A 118 -6.88 12.58 16.90
C ASP A 118 -5.77 11.59 16.54
N VAL A 119 -4.57 12.08 16.21
CA VAL A 119 -3.52 11.24 15.62
C VAL A 119 -2.17 11.45 16.31
N ALA A 120 -1.60 10.38 16.85
CA ALA A 120 -0.19 10.32 17.21
C ALA A 120 0.62 9.81 16.02
N ILE A 121 1.69 10.51 15.65
CA ILE A 121 2.63 10.04 14.63
C ILE A 121 3.97 9.66 15.27
N VAL A 122 4.42 8.46 14.96
CA VAL A 122 5.74 7.95 15.34
C VAL A 122 6.66 8.07 14.13
N TYR A 123 7.87 8.58 14.32
CA TYR A 123 8.86 8.82 13.27
C TYR A 123 10.28 8.77 13.86
N LEU A 124 11.34 8.77 13.05
CA LEU A 124 12.69 8.54 13.56
C LEU A 124 13.34 9.86 14.02
N ASN A 125 13.63 10.76 13.07
CA ASN A 125 14.33 12.03 13.33
C ASN A 125 13.98 13.15 12.33
N GLU A 126 13.03 12.93 11.43
CA GLU A 126 12.56 13.83 10.38
C GLU A 126 11.64 14.92 10.97
N HIS A 127 12.14 15.67 11.97
CA HIS A 127 11.33 16.58 12.78
C HIS A 127 10.58 17.63 11.97
N ASP A 128 11.17 18.17 10.91
CA ASP A 128 10.52 19.18 10.06
C ASP A 128 9.34 18.59 9.28
N ASP A 129 9.48 17.36 8.77
CA ASP A 129 8.42 16.63 8.06
C ASP A 129 7.29 16.21 9.02
N ALA A 130 7.65 15.77 10.22
CA ALA A 130 6.70 15.49 11.29
C ALA A 130 5.92 16.75 11.70
N GLU A 131 6.59 17.91 11.74
CA GLU A 131 5.97 19.17 12.09
C GLU A 131 5.05 19.71 11.00
N GLU A 132 5.40 19.55 9.73
CA GLU A 132 4.48 19.82 8.61
C GLU A 132 3.22 18.96 8.74
N THR A 133 3.39 17.67 9.01
CA THR A 133 2.26 16.75 9.22
C THR A 133 1.38 17.18 10.40
N ARG A 134 1.99 17.57 11.54
CA ARG A 134 1.27 18.10 12.71
C ARG A 134 0.37 19.26 12.32
N ARG A 135 0.93 20.25 11.61
CA ARG A 135 0.18 21.44 11.16
C ARG A 135 -0.99 21.07 10.25
N CYS A 136 -0.82 20.08 9.38
CA CYS A 136 -1.88 19.60 8.51
C CYS A 136 -3.01 18.91 9.30
N ILE A 137 -2.68 18.06 10.28
CA ILE A 137 -3.66 17.42 11.18
C ILE A 137 -4.43 18.47 11.99
N GLU A 138 -3.73 19.44 12.57
CA GLU A 138 -4.32 20.52 13.36
C GLU A 138 -5.22 21.43 12.52
N LYS A 139 -4.89 21.63 11.24
CA LYS A 139 -5.72 22.37 10.28
C LYS A 139 -7.04 21.67 9.97
N GLU A 140 -7.10 20.34 10.05
CA GLU A 140 -8.35 19.56 9.97
C GLU A 140 -9.15 19.61 11.29
N GLY A 141 -8.65 20.32 12.31
CA GLY A 141 -9.34 20.55 13.57
C GLY A 141 -9.14 19.45 14.63
N ARG A 142 -8.16 18.55 14.42
CA ARG A 142 -7.86 17.44 15.34
C ARG A 142 -6.52 17.62 16.04
N ARG A 143 -6.32 16.92 17.15
CA ARG A 143 -5.07 16.99 17.92
C ARG A 143 -4.02 16.06 17.32
N CYS A 144 -2.76 16.48 17.40
CA CYS A 144 -1.63 15.67 16.97
C CYS A 144 -0.57 15.54 18.07
N LEU A 145 -0.02 14.34 18.22
CA LEU A 145 1.09 14.03 19.13
C LEU A 145 2.29 13.53 18.32
N LEU A 146 3.45 14.15 18.53
CA LEU A 146 4.71 13.79 17.87
C LEU A 146 5.52 12.87 18.78
N LEU A 147 5.90 11.69 18.29
CA LEU A 147 6.63 10.67 19.04
C LEU A 147 7.90 10.24 18.27
N PRO A 148 9.00 11.01 18.37
CA PRO A 148 10.26 10.61 17.76
C PRO A 148 10.87 9.41 18.49
N GLY A 149 11.27 8.39 17.73
CA GLY A 149 12.00 7.23 18.24
C GLY A 149 11.90 6.01 17.35
N ASP A 150 12.51 4.93 17.82
CA ASP A 150 12.80 3.77 16.98
C ASP A 150 11.90 2.57 17.30
N VAL A 151 11.09 2.17 16.34
CA VAL A 151 10.17 1.02 16.47
C VAL A 151 10.91 -0.32 16.69
N ARG A 152 12.22 -0.39 16.42
CA ARG A 152 13.04 -1.56 16.74
C ARG A 152 13.18 -1.77 18.25
N ASP A 153 12.98 -0.73 19.06
CA ASP A 153 13.01 -0.81 20.52
C ASP A 153 11.61 -1.10 21.10
N SER A 154 11.47 -2.26 21.73
CA SER A 154 10.23 -2.66 22.40
C SER A 154 9.86 -1.74 23.57
N ALA A 155 10.83 -1.14 24.26
CA ALA A 155 10.56 -0.19 25.35
C ALA A 155 9.96 1.10 24.79
N PHE A 156 10.57 1.67 23.74
CA PHE A 156 10.01 2.80 23.01
C PHE A 156 8.58 2.53 22.52
N CYS A 157 8.31 1.37 21.90
CA CYS A 157 6.97 1.04 21.41
C CYS A 157 5.91 1.04 22.52
N LYS A 158 6.25 0.53 23.70
CA LYS A 158 5.37 0.58 24.88
C LYS A 158 5.14 2.01 25.35
N ASP A 159 6.20 2.80 25.40
CA ASP A 159 6.13 4.18 25.85
C ASP A 159 5.33 5.06 24.87
N ALA A 160 5.52 4.91 23.57
CA ALA A 160 4.75 5.61 22.54
C ALA A 160 3.24 5.34 22.64
N VAL A 161 2.85 4.07 22.85
CA VAL A 161 1.44 3.71 23.10
C VAL A 161 0.94 4.32 24.40
N LYS A 162 1.73 4.24 25.48
CA LYS A 162 1.38 4.82 26.78
C LYS A 162 1.16 6.32 26.67
N GLN A 163 2.09 7.06 26.09
CA GLN A 163 1.98 8.51 25.88
C GLN A 163 0.73 8.87 25.06
N THR A 164 0.42 8.09 24.02
CA THR A 164 -0.81 8.29 23.23
C THR A 164 -2.07 8.13 24.08
N VAL A 165 -2.15 7.05 24.87
CA VAL A 165 -3.30 6.78 25.75
C VAL A 165 -3.40 7.83 26.86
N ASP A 166 -2.28 8.26 27.45
CA ASP A 166 -2.26 9.31 28.48
C ASP A 166 -2.72 10.67 27.91
N THR A 167 -2.36 10.97 26.66
CA THR A 167 -2.67 12.26 26.01
C THR A 167 -4.12 12.32 25.49
N PHE A 168 -4.59 11.24 24.87
CA PHE A 168 -5.87 11.22 24.17
C PHE A 168 -6.95 10.40 24.90
N GLY A 169 -6.60 9.66 25.95
CA GLY A 169 -7.49 8.89 26.81
C GLY A 169 -7.85 7.49 26.28
N LYS A 170 -7.46 7.15 25.05
CA LYS A 170 -7.77 5.86 24.40
C LYS A 170 -6.88 5.59 23.18
N LEU A 171 -7.01 4.39 22.61
CA LEU A 171 -6.42 3.99 21.35
C LEU A 171 -7.42 3.14 20.57
N ASP A 172 -7.83 3.60 19.38
CA ASP A 172 -8.82 2.94 18.54
C ASP A 172 -8.19 2.32 17.28
N VAL A 173 -7.17 2.97 16.70
CA VAL A 173 -6.53 2.54 15.45
C VAL A 173 -5.01 2.49 15.61
N LEU A 174 -4.39 1.38 15.20
CA LEU A 174 -2.94 1.29 15.03
C LEU A 174 -2.63 1.08 13.55
N VAL A 175 -1.83 1.96 12.96
CA VAL A 175 -1.26 1.79 11.63
C VAL A 175 0.24 1.53 11.77
N ASN A 176 0.65 0.30 11.52
CA ASN A 176 2.07 -0.04 11.38
C ASN A 176 2.49 0.22 9.94
N ASN A 177 3.27 1.27 9.73
CA ASN A 177 3.67 1.73 8.41
C ASN A 177 5.18 2.01 8.26
N ALA A 178 5.88 2.35 9.35
CA ALA A 178 7.33 2.55 9.34
C ALA A 178 8.07 1.34 8.73
N ALA A 179 9.00 1.59 7.81
CA ALA A 179 9.75 0.53 7.16
C ALA A 179 11.16 0.98 6.79
N PHE A 180 12.08 0.02 6.73
CA PHE A 180 13.38 0.15 6.09
C PHE A 180 13.39 -0.72 4.82
N GLN A 181 14.03 -0.23 3.76
CA GLN A 181 14.33 -0.99 2.55
C GLN A 181 15.66 -0.50 2.00
N GLU A 182 16.45 -1.40 1.41
CA GLU A 182 17.68 -1.09 0.69
C GLU A 182 17.84 -2.09 -0.48
N HIS A 183 18.13 -1.61 -1.68
CA HIS A 183 18.35 -2.48 -2.83
C HIS A 183 19.69 -3.24 -2.71
N ALA A 184 19.68 -4.52 -3.07
CA ALA A 184 20.88 -5.33 -3.26
C ALA A 184 20.81 -6.03 -4.63
N MET A 185 21.92 -6.08 -5.38
CA MET A 185 21.94 -6.68 -6.72
C MET A 185 22.06 -8.21 -6.64
N ALA A 186 22.65 -8.72 -5.56
CA ALA A 186 22.79 -10.15 -5.28
C ALA A 186 22.49 -10.45 -3.80
N LEU A 187 22.13 -11.70 -3.49
CA LEU A 187 21.84 -12.12 -2.12
C LEU A 187 23.10 -12.02 -1.24
N GLU A 188 24.27 -12.31 -1.80
CA GLU A 188 25.57 -12.28 -1.15
C GLU A 188 26.02 -10.87 -0.74
N GLU A 189 25.37 -9.81 -1.26
CA GLU A 189 25.63 -8.42 -0.89
C GLU A 189 24.82 -7.97 0.34
N ILE A 190 23.82 -8.74 0.76
CA ILE A 190 23.03 -8.45 1.95
C ILE A 190 23.83 -8.89 3.17
N THR A 191 24.43 -7.93 3.89
CA THR A 191 25.15 -8.22 5.14
C THR A 191 24.18 -8.60 6.26
N ASP A 192 24.71 -9.26 7.30
CA ASP A 192 23.92 -9.62 8.48
C ASP A 192 23.31 -8.36 9.15
N GLU A 193 24.03 -7.23 9.17
CA GLU A 193 23.53 -5.97 9.73
C GLU A 193 22.41 -5.35 8.89
N HIS A 194 22.53 -5.38 7.57
CA HIS A 194 21.45 -4.94 6.67
C HIS A 194 20.22 -5.81 6.90
N PHE A 195 20.38 -7.14 6.82
CA PHE A 195 19.28 -8.08 7.04
C PHE A 195 18.60 -7.88 8.40
N ASP A 196 19.38 -7.78 9.48
CA ASP A 196 18.87 -7.57 10.83
C ASP A 196 18.13 -6.22 10.97
N LEU A 197 18.64 -5.16 10.34
CA LEU A 197 17.98 -3.85 10.30
C LEU A 197 16.61 -3.93 9.62
N THR A 198 16.52 -4.57 8.45
CA THR A 198 15.26 -4.75 7.73
C THR A 198 14.27 -5.58 8.54
N MET A 199 14.71 -6.69 9.12
CA MET A 199 13.87 -7.56 9.95
C MET A 199 13.37 -6.87 11.22
N LYS A 200 14.26 -6.19 11.95
CA LYS A 200 13.88 -5.49 13.19
C LYS A 200 12.92 -4.34 12.93
N THR A 201 13.14 -3.57 11.87
CA THR A 201 12.24 -2.45 11.55
C THR A 201 10.87 -2.97 11.09
N ASN A 202 10.86 -3.89 10.13
CA ASN A 202 9.63 -4.23 9.40
C ASN A 202 8.81 -5.36 10.05
N LEU A 203 9.43 -6.23 10.86
CA LEU A 203 8.72 -7.32 11.55
C LEU A 203 8.68 -7.09 13.06
N TYR A 204 9.83 -6.84 13.69
CA TYR A 204 9.85 -6.67 15.16
C TYR A 204 9.09 -5.42 15.55
N GLY A 205 9.26 -4.30 14.85
CA GLY A 205 8.51 -3.07 15.09
C GLY A 205 6.99 -3.27 15.02
N TYR A 206 6.50 -3.95 13.98
CA TYR A 206 5.08 -4.26 13.83
C TYR A 206 4.56 -5.13 14.97
N PHE A 207 5.35 -6.14 15.36
CA PHE A 207 5.02 -7.01 16.48
C PHE A 207 5.01 -6.26 17.82
N TYR A 208 6.01 -5.41 18.09
CA TYR A 208 6.12 -4.65 19.33
C TYR A 208 5.03 -3.60 19.47
N MET A 209 4.74 -2.84 18.42
CA MET A 209 3.64 -1.88 18.41
C MET A 209 2.29 -2.56 18.61
N ALA A 210 2.01 -3.65 17.89
CA ALA A 210 0.76 -4.40 18.08
C ALA A 210 0.66 -4.95 19.51
N LYS A 211 1.72 -5.56 20.04
CA LYS A 211 1.76 -6.09 21.41
C LYS A 211 1.54 -5.00 22.46
N ALA A 212 2.10 -3.81 22.27
CA ALA A 212 1.93 -2.67 23.15
C ALA A 212 0.53 -2.05 23.06
N ALA A 213 -0.04 -1.95 21.85
CA ALA A 213 -1.35 -1.34 21.61
C ALA A 213 -2.52 -2.20 22.11
N LEU A 214 -2.45 -3.52 21.90
CA LEU A 214 -3.56 -4.42 22.15
C LEU A 214 -4.21 -4.29 23.54
N PRO A 215 -3.49 -4.16 24.67
CA PRO A 215 -4.10 -3.95 25.99
C PRO A 215 -5.04 -2.73 26.09
N HIS A 216 -4.87 -1.73 25.21
CA HIS A 216 -5.62 -0.47 25.22
C HIS A 216 -6.74 -0.43 24.17
N MET A 217 -6.76 -1.38 23.24
CA MET A 217 -7.74 -1.45 22.15
C MET A 217 -9.01 -2.20 22.58
N ARG A 218 -10.17 -1.67 22.18
CA ARG A 218 -11.50 -2.18 22.56
C ARG A 218 -12.22 -2.79 21.35
N SER A 219 -13.39 -3.36 21.57
CA SER A 219 -14.26 -3.79 20.47
C SER A 219 -14.57 -2.60 19.55
N GLY A 220 -14.45 -2.80 18.24
CA GLY A 220 -14.55 -1.75 17.22
C GLY A 220 -13.20 -1.22 16.74
N SER A 221 -12.11 -1.46 17.47
CA SER A 221 -10.76 -1.01 17.08
C SER A 221 -10.21 -1.74 15.85
N SER A 222 -9.21 -1.14 15.20
CA SER A 222 -8.59 -1.66 13.97
C SER A 222 -7.06 -1.58 14.00
N ILE A 223 -6.39 -2.64 13.55
CA ILE A 223 -4.95 -2.63 13.24
C ILE A 223 -4.80 -2.73 11.73
N ILE A 224 -4.01 -1.84 11.14
CA ILE A 224 -3.72 -1.83 9.71
C ILE A 224 -2.22 -1.88 9.51
N ASN A 225 -1.75 -2.85 8.75
CA ASN A 225 -0.34 -3.03 8.46
C ASN A 225 -0.04 -2.63 7.01
N SER A 226 0.95 -1.78 6.77
CA SER A 226 1.46 -1.51 5.43
C SER A 226 2.31 -2.67 4.94
N GLY A 227 1.73 -3.51 4.09
CA GLY A 227 2.43 -4.52 3.31
C GLY A 227 3.13 -3.93 2.10
N SER A 228 3.21 -4.69 1.01
CA SER A 228 3.65 -4.24 -0.31
C SER A 228 3.26 -5.29 -1.34
N GLU A 229 3.17 -4.92 -2.62
CA GLU A 229 3.11 -5.87 -3.72
C GLU A 229 4.31 -6.83 -3.73
N THR A 230 5.49 -6.41 -3.24
CA THR A 230 6.68 -7.28 -3.16
C THR A 230 6.49 -8.44 -2.18
N GLY A 231 5.60 -8.30 -1.20
CA GLY A 231 5.19 -9.41 -0.32
C GLY A 231 4.27 -10.42 -1.00
N ILE A 232 3.64 -10.05 -2.12
CA ILE A 232 2.75 -10.90 -2.93
C ILE A 232 3.54 -11.57 -4.05
N PHE A 233 4.36 -10.80 -4.77
CA PHE A 233 4.99 -11.23 -6.02
C PHE A 233 6.50 -11.44 -5.91
N GLY A 234 7.13 -10.99 -4.82
CA GLY A 234 8.59 -10.91 -4.70
C GLY A 234 9.17 -9.76 -5.52
N HIS A 235 10.44 -9.44 -5.26
CA HIS A 235 11.22 -8.51 -6.10
C HIS A 235 12.70 -8.88 -6.05
N LYS A 236 13.33 -9.00 -7.22
CA LYS A 236 14.68 -9.60 -7.37
C LYS A 236 15.80 -8.84 -6.65
N MET A 237 15.63 -7.52 -6.46
CA MET A 237 16.63 -6.65 -5.79
C MET A 237 16.25 -6.27 -4.35
N LEU A 238 15.14 -6.82 -3.82
CA LEU A 238 14.59 -6.47 -2.52
C LEU A 238 14.24 -7.76 -1.76
N LEU A 239 15.21 -8.65 -1.60
CA LEU A 239 14.99 -10.03 -1.10
C LEU A 239 14.50 -10.07 0.35
N ASP A 240 15.24 -9.42 1.24
CA ASP A 240 14.92 -9.29 2.67
C ASP A 240 13.68 -8.41 2.90
N TYR A 241 13.53 -7.32 2.16
CA TYR A 241 12.32 -6.49 2.19
C TYR A 241 11.08 -7.28 1.75
N SER A 242 11.13 -8.00 0.61
CA SER A 242 10.02 -8.86 0.16
C SER A 242 9.68 -9.94 1.20
N MET A 243 10.70 -10.53 1.83
CA MET A 243 10.52 -11.47 2.94
C MET A 243 9.76 -10.82 4.10
N THR A 244 10.14 -9.61 4.53
CA THR A 244 9.42 -8.91 5.60
C THR A 244 7.98 -8.57 5.20
N LYS A 245 7.72 -8.15 3.95
CA LYS A 245 6.36 -7.80 3.50
C LYS A 245 5.45 -9.03 3.41
N GLY A 246 5.95 -10.18 2.96
CA GLY A 246 5.23 -11.46 3.05
C GLY A 246 5.00 -11.92 4.50
N GLY A 247 5.98 -11.69 5.37
CA GLY A 247 5.86 -11.89 6.82
C GLY A 247 4.76 -11.03 7.45
N ILE A 248 4.67 -9.74 7.09
CA ILE A 248 3.61 -8.83 7.52
C ILE A 248 2.24 -9.31 7.07
N HIS A 249 2.11 -9.80 5.83
CA HIS A 249 0.84 -10.35 5.33
C HIS A 249 0.39 -11.58 6.13
N SER A 250 1.32 -12.48 6.42
CA SER A 250 1.07 -13.67 7.24
C SER A 250 0.73 -13.30 8.69
N PHE A 251 1.48 -12.37 9.29
CA PHE A 251 1.23 -11.84 10.62
C PHE A 251 -0.15 -11.18 10.73
N THR A 252 -0.55 -10.41 9.71
CA THR A 252 -1.88 -9.79 9.64
C THR A 252 -3.00 -10.82 9.74
N LYS A 253 -2.93 -11.89 8.94
CA LYS A 253 -3.93 -12.97 8.92
C LYS A 253 -3.97 -13.75 10.24
N ALA A 254 -2.80 -14.05 10.80
CA ALA A 254 -2.69 -14.76 12.07
C ALA A 254 -3.24 -13.92 13.23
N LEU A 255 -2.83 -12.64 13.30
CA LEU A 255 -3.26 -11.73 14.35
C LEU A 255 -4.77 -11.44 14.27
N ALA A 256 -5.32 -11.28 13.06
CA ALA A 256 -6.76 -11.13 12.83
C ALA A 256 -7.54 -12.24 13.53
N THR A 257 -7.18 -13.51 13.29
CA THR A 257 -7.82 -14.66 13.93
C THR A 257 -7.58 -14.68 15.45
N ASN A 258 -6.41 -14.27 15.90
CA ASN A 258 -6.07 -14.26 17.33
C ASN A 258 -6.91 -13.26 18.14
N VAL A 259 -7.23 -12.09 17.58
CA VAL A 259 -7.92 -11.01 18.32
C VAL A 259 -9.38 -10.79 17.92
N ILE A 260 -9.92 -11.60 17.00
CA ILE A 260 -11.30 -11.45 16.50
C ILE A 260 -12.34 -11.55 17.62
N SER A 261 -12.13 -12.43 18.61
CA SER A 261 -13.03 -12.59 19.77
C SER A 261 -13.09 -11.34 20.66
N ARG A 262 -12.15 -10.41 20.50
CA ARG A 262 -12.10 -9.12 21.19
C ARG A 262 -12.78 -8.00 20.41
N GLY A 263 -13.33 -8.30 19.23
CA GLY A 263 -13.95 -7.31 18.34
C GLY A 263 -12.94 -6.38 17.66
N ILE A 264 -11.67 -6.80 17.54
CA ILE A 264 -10.61 -6.03 16.90
C ILE A 264 -10.37 -6.59 15.50
N ARG A 265 -10.35 -5.72 14.49
CA ARG A 265 -10.05 -6.10 13.10
C ARG A 265 -8.58 -5.88 12.81
N VAL A 266 -7.98 -6.75 12.00
CA VAL A 266 -6.58 -6.64 11.61
C VAL A 266 -6.46 -6.86 10.10
N ASN A 267 -6.02 -5.86 9.36
CA ASN A 267 -5.95 -5.90 7.90
C ASN A 267 -4.62 -5.33 7.40
N ALA A 268 -4.33 -5.51 6.12
CA ALA A 268 -3.17 -4.92 5.48
C ALA A 268 -3.56 -4.20 4.19
N VAL A 269 -2.86 -3.10 3.90
CA VAL A 269 -2.84 -2.49 2.56
C VAL A 269 -1.52 -2.90 1.92
N ALA A 270 -1.55 -3.32 0.65
CA ALA A 270 -0.37 -3.69 -0.12
C ALA A 270 -0.18 -2.70 -1.28
N PRO A 271 0.60 -1.62 -1.07
CA PRO A 271 0.89 -0.65 -2.11
C PRO A 271 1.78 -1.24 -3.22
N GLY A 272 1.57 -0.76 -4.44
CA GLY A 272 2.56 -0.82 -5.51
C GLY A 272 3.58 0.32 -5.41
N PRO A 273 4.16 0.81 -6.52
CA PRO A 273 5.09 1.94 -6.47
C PRO A 273 4.35 3.24 -6.11
N VAL A 274 4.74 3.86 -5.00
CA VAL A 274 4.18 5.12 -4.50
C VAL A 274 5.28 6.16 -4.42
N TRP A 275 5.04 7.37 -4.94
CA TRP A 275 6.01 8.45 -4.88
C TRP A 275 6.17 8.98 -3.45
N THR A 276 7.19 8.49 -2.76
CA THR A 276 7.54 8.83 -1.37
C THR A 276 9.05 9.06 -1.25
N PRO A 277 9.55 9.64 -0.14
CA PRO A 277 10.99 9.83 0.08
C PRO A 277 11.80 8.53 0.09
N LEU A 278 11.13 7.41 0.35
CA LEU A 278 11.75 6.09 0.42
C LEU A 278 12.37 5.66 -0.92
N ASN A 279 11.77 5.97 -2.07
CA ASN A 279 12.29 5.49 -3.36
C ASN A 279 13.51 6.26 -3.87
N PRO A 280 13.53 7.62 -3.84
CA PRO A 280 14.72 8.37 -4.26
C PRO A 280 15.90 8.22 -3.32
N ALA A 281 15.65 7.89 -2.03
CA ALA A 281 16.72 7.56 -1.10
C ALA A 281 17.36 6.17 -1.36
N ASP A 282 16.68 5.32 -2.13
CA ASP A 282 17.00 3.89 -2.26
C ASP A 282 17.40 3.47 -3.68
N GLN A 283 16.81 4.08 -4.71
CA GLN A 283 17.12 3.72 -6.10
C GLN A 283 18.36 4.43 -6.64
N PRO A 284 19.11 3.78 -7.55
CA PRO A 284 20.14 4.45 -8.34
C PRO A 284 19.56 5.67 -9.07
N VAL A 285 20.33 6.77 -9.13
CA VAL A 285 19.95 8.06 -9.74
C VAL A 285 19.29 7.91 -11.13
N GLY A 286 19.71 6.92 -11.92
CA GLY A 286 19.21 6.68 -13.27
C GLY A 286 17.80 6.05 -13.36
N GLN A 287 17.27 5.44 -12.29
CA GLN A 287 15.97 4.76 -12.32
C GLN A 287 14.81 5.63 -11.82
N VAL A 288 15.09 6.61 -10.96
CA VAL A 288 14.10 7.57 -10.43
C VAL A 288 13.26 8.26 -11.52
N PRO A 289 13.84 8.70 -12.67
CA PRO A 289 13.05 9.33 -13.72
C PRO A 289 11.92 8.45 -14.27
N GLN A 290 12.07 7.13 -14.28
CA GLN A 290 11.06 6.20 -14.82
C GLN A 290 10.24 5.50 -13.74
N PHE A 291 10.33 5.97 -12.49
CA PHE A 291 9.67 5.35 -11.35
C PHE A 291 8.16 5.20 -11.59
N GLY A 292 7.64 3.98 -11.44
CA GLY A 292 6.24 3.65 -11.68
C GLY A 292 5.81 3.57 -13.16
N GLY A 293 6.70 3.83 -14.12
CA GLY A 293 6.40 3.72 -15.55
C GLY A 293 6.14 2.28 -16.03
N SER A 294 6.55 1.27 -15.25
CA SER A 294 6.32 -0.14 -15.54
C SER A 294 4.93 -0.66 -15.14
N THR A 295 4.17 0.09 -14.32
CA THR A 295 2.82 -0.33 -13.90
C THR A 295 1.85 -0.37 -15.08
N ASP A 296 0.69 -1.03 -14.91
CA ASP A 296 -0.36 -0.99 -15.93
C ASP A 296 -0.89 0.44 -16.12
N MET A 297 -0.89 1.25 -15.04
CA MET A 297 -1.24 2.68 -15.10
C MET A 297 -0.10 3.59 -15.61
N LYS A 298 1.10 3.06 -15.88
CA LYS A 298 2.29 3.79 -16.38
C LYS A 298 2.68 5.03 -15.55
N ARG A 299 2.37 5.02 -14.25
CA ARG A 299 2.75 6.04 -13.27
C ARG A 299 2.82 5.44 -11.87
N PRO A 300 3.54 6.07 -10.94
CA PRO A 300 3.43 5.74 -9.53
C PRO A 300 2.11 6.31 -8.98
N ALA A 301 1.64 5.72 -7.88
CA ALA A 301 0.61 6.35 -7.08
C ALA A 301 1.21 7.53 -6.29
N GLN A 302 0.38 8.51 -5.97
CA GLN A 302 0.70 9.49 -4.93
C GLN A 302 0.20 8.99 -3.57
N PRO A 303 0.82 9.38 -2.43
CA PRO A 303 0.37 8.98 -1.10
C PRO A 303 -1.12 9.20 -0.83
N GLU A 304 -1.68 10.30 -1.35
CA GLU A 304 -3.11 10.61 -1.24
C GLU A 304 -4.02 9.55 -1.87
N GLU A 305 -3.56 8.79 -2.87
CA GLU A 305 -4.33 7.73 -3.51
C GLU A 305 -4.39 6.44 -2.67
N LEU A 306 -3.51 6.30 -1.67
CA LEU A 306 -3.47 5.15 -0.76
C LEU A 306 -4.33 5.40 0.48
N SER A 307 -4.31 6.63 1.00
CA SER A 307 -4.94 7.00 2.27
C SER A 307 -6.44 6.65 2.41
N PRO A 308 -7.29 6.71 1.36
CA PRO A 308 -8.70 6.27 1.47
C PRO A 308 -8.86 4.79 1.83
N ALA A 309 -7.94 3.92 1.38
CA ALA A 309 -7.98 2.49 1.74
C ALA A 309 -7.77 2.29 3.25
N TYR A 310 -6.91 3.11 3.86
CA TYR A 310 -6.69 3.08 5.31
C TYR A 310 -7.89 3.62 6.08
N VAL A 311 -8.58 4.66 5.59
CA VAL A 311 -9.84 5.13 6.21
C VAL A 311 -10.90 4.04 6.14
N PHE A 312 -11.06 3.41 4.98
CA PHE A 312 -11.99 2.32 4.76
C PHE A 312 -11.75 1.17 5.76
N LEU A 313 -10.50 0.71 5.89
CA LEU A 313 -10.15 -0.39 6.80
C LEU A 313 -10.17 0.01 8.28
N ALA A 314 -9.96 1.28 8.62
CA ALA A 314 -10.04 1.75 10.01
C ALA A 314 -11.50 1.87 10.46
N SER A 315 -12.38 2.34 9.59
CA SER A 315 -13.77 2.65 9.89
C SER A 315 -14.62 1.39 10.20
N PRO A 316 -15.25 1.31 11.39
CA PRO A 316 -16.17 0.21 11.71
C PRO A 316 -17.43 0.21 10.83
N VAL A 317 -17.90 1.38 10.40
CA VAL A 317 -19.09 1.49 9.54
C VAL A 317 -18.84 1.08 8.10
N CYS A 318 -17.58 1.03 7.66
CA CYS A 318 -17.20 0.61 6.33
C CYS A 318 -16.72 -0.84 6.28
N ALA A 319 -15.90 -1.24 7.25
CA ALA A 319 -15.17 -2.51 7.23
C ALA A 319 -15.51 -3.42 8.41
N GLY A 320 -16.68 -3.26 9.04
CA GLY A 320 -17.12 -4.03 10.20
C GLY A 320 -17.14 -5.56 10.01
N TYR A 321 -17.18 -6.04 8.76
CA TYR A 321 -17.13 -7.46 8.40
C TYR A 321 -15.84 -7.87 7.65
N ILE A 322 -14.78 -7.07 7.76
CA ILE A 322 -13.51 -7.30 7.07
C ILE A 322 -12.37 -7.40 8.08
N THR A 323 -11.75 -8.57 8.16
CA THR A 323 -10.54 -8.83 8.96
C THR A 323 -9.70 -9.90 8.26
N GLY A 324 -8.37 -9.78 8.32
CA GLY A 324 -7.40 -10.67 7.68
C GLY A 324 -7.17 -10.42 6.18
N VAL A 325 -7.70 -9.32 5.62
CA VAL A 325 -7.50 -9.00 4.20
C VAL A 325 -6.10 -8.41 3.96
N VAL A 326 -5.54 -8.71 2.81
CA VAL A 326 -4.42 -7.96 2.22
C VAL A 326 -5.02 -7.27 1.00
N LEU A 327 -5.25 -5.96 1.08
CA LEU A 327 -5.90 -5.16 0.06
C LEU A 327 -4.84 -4.56 -0.88
N PRO A 328 -4.73 -5.01 -2.14
CA PRO A 328 -3.77 -4.45 -3.09
C PRO A 328 -4.21 -3.07 -3.58
N VAL A 329 -3.29 -2.11 -3.61
CA VAL A 329 -3.48 -0.78 -4.20
C VAL A 329 -2.22 -0.46 -5.03
N MET A 330 -2.16 -1.04 -6.23
CA MET A 330 -0.90 -1.21 -6.97
C MET A 330 -0.86 -0.61 -8.37
N GLY A 331 -1.96 -0.03 -8.87
CA GLY A 331 -2.00 0.56 -10.21
C GLY A 331 -1.87 -0.47 -11.35
N GLY A 332 -2.25 -1.73 -11.10
CA GLY A 332 -2.25 -2.83 -12.05
C GLY A 332 -2.80 -4.12 -11.46
N VAL A 333 -2.85 -5.19 -12.27
CA VAL A 333 -3.29 -6.54 -11.85
C VAL A 333 -2.14 -7.51 -11.57
N THR A 334 -0.92 -7.14 -11.95
CA THR A 334 0.33 -7.87 -11.70
C THR A 334 1.32 -6.98 -10.93
N GLY A 335 2.24 -7.58 -10.17
CA GLY A 335 3.32 -6.82 -9.52
C GLY A 335 4.20 -6.11 -10.54
N SER A 336 4.77 -4.95 -10.15
CA SER A 336 5.77 -4.28 -10.97
C SER A 336 7.10 -5.02 -10.87
N ALA A 337 7.63 -5.47 -12.01
CA ALA A 337 8.85 -6.28 -12.12
C ALA A 337 10.10 -5.44 -12.44
#